data_AF-A0A4V6I0J3-F1
#
_entry.id   AF-A0A4V6I0J3-F1
#
_cell.length_a   1.000
_cell.length_b   1.000
_cell.length_c   1.000
_cell.angle_alpha   90.00
_cell.angle_beta   90.00
_cell.angle_gamma   90.00
#
_symmetry.space_group_name_H-M   'P 1'
#
loop_
_entity.id
_entity.type
_entity.pdbx_description
1 polymer ?
#
loop_
_entity_poly.entity_id
_entity_poly.type
_entity_poly.pdbx_seq_one_letter_code
_entity_poly.pdbx_strand_id
1 'polypeptide(L)'
;MFFMRIFTPIFILLCCCFNALYALEPNTAYNGTTFIYHTDKPLSLSYNKKMLHFMSHPTQKDVFIAFIPIGYYDKNVKTLKNGSKTALEITILQKTYKKEQIVVSQDKITYPDNIAKRIEKERNDMLKVYRTITKGRLWNKPFIKPLDSVITSPYGTARVFNGTLKSYHGGTDFRATIGTSVKASNDGKVALVQERYLSGKTIVIDHGEGLYSVYFHLNDFEVKQGDTIKRGQIIAKSGDTGRVSGAHLHFGIIINGTNVDAMDFIEQVNTLFDT
;
A
#
# COMPACT_ATOMS: atom_id res chain seq x y z
N MET A 1 -24.40 2.05 75.86
CA MET A 1 -24.96 2.65 74.63
C MET A 1 -23.79 3.23 73.84
N PHE A 2 -23.08 2.37 73.09
CA PHE A 2 -21.86 2.71 72.36
C PHE A 2 -22.20 2.83 70.86
N PHE A 3 -21.98 4.00 70.28
CA PHE A 3 -22.12 4.26 68.84
C PHE A 3 -20.84 3.80 68.12
N MET A 4 -20.96 2.85 67.19
CA MET A 4 -19.87 2.46 66.30
C MET A 4 -20.17 3.00 64.89
N ARG A 5 -19.42 4.02 64.47
CA ARG A 5 -19.44 4.60 63.11
C ARG A 5 -18.70 3.66 62.16
N ILE A 6 -19.39 3.16 61.14
CA ILE A 6 -18.79 2.43 60.01
C ILE A 6 -18.36 3.46 58.98
N PHE A 7 -17.04 3.61 58.77
CA PHE A 7 -16.46 4.34 57.65
C PHE A 7 -16.28 3.37 56.47
N THR A 8 -17.01 3.59 55.39
CA THR A 8 -16.80 2.91 54.10
C THR A 8 -15.75 3.68 53.30
N PRO A 9 -14.64 3.09 52.85
CA PRO A 9 -13.71 3.78 51.96
C PRO A 9 -14.25 3.71 50.52
N ILE A 10 -14.56 4.88 49.96
CA ILE A 10 -14.80 5.03 48.52
C ILE A 10 -13.44 4.92 47.82
N PHE A 11 -13.16 3.76 47.21
CA PHE A 11 -12.08 3.62 46.25
C PHE A 11 -12.52 4.30 44.93
N ILE A 12 -12.10 5.54 44.73
CA ILE A 12 -12.17 6.18 43.41
C ILE A 12 -11.09 5.53 42.56
N LEU A 13 -11.49 4.53 41.76
CA LEU A 13 -10.67 3.94 40.72
C LEU A 13 -10.46 5.00 39.63
N LEU A 14 -9.36 5.75 39.72
CA LEU A 14 -8.93 6.69 38.70
C LEU A 14 -8.42 5.88 37.49
N CYS A 15 -9.35 5.41 36.66
CA CYS A 15 -9.02 4.78 35.38
C CYS A 15 -8.70 5.89 34.37
N CYS A 16 -7.49 6.45 34.45
CA CYS A 16 -6.95 7.29 33.40
C CYS A 16 -6.49 6.38 32.24
N CYS A 17 -7.42 6.02 31.35
CA CYS A 17 -7.06 5.54 30.02
C CYS A 17 -6.46 6.69 29.22
N PHE A 18 -5.17 6.94 29.40
CA PHE A 18 -4.39 7.83 28.53
C PHE A 18 -4.07 7.08 27.22
N ASN A 19 -5.06 6.93 26.35
CA ASN A 19 -4.77 6.72 24.93
C ASN A 19 -4.63 8.10 24.28
N ALA A 20 -3.52 8.77 24.59
CA ALA A 20 -3.09 9.90 23.78
C ALA A 20 -2.67 9.33 22.43
N LEU A 21 -3.59 9.37 21.46
CA LEU A 21 -3.27 9.23 20.05
C LEU A 21 -2.41 10.45 19.71
N TYR A 22 -1.09 10.36 19.91
CA TYR A 22 -0.18 11.42 19.53
C TYR A 22 -0.30 11.56 18.01
N ALA A 23 -0.98 12.63 17.57
CA ALA A 23 -0.94 13.03 16.18
C ALA A 23 0.53 13.22 15.80
N LEU A 24 0.93 12.67 14.66
CA LEU A 24 2.27 12.89 14.15
C LEU A 24 2.53 14.40 14.03
N GLU A 25 3.75 14.82 14.38
CA GLU A 25 4.19 16.19 14.13
C GLU A 25 3.92 16.56 12.67
N PRO A 26 3.51 17.81 12.37
CA PRO A 26 3.26 18.26 11.01
C PRO A 26 4.42 17.87 10.08
N ASN A 27 4.08 17.30 8.91
CA ASN A 27 5.06 16.84 7.91
C ASN A 27 5.93 15.65 8.35
N THR A 28 5.38 14.76 9.17
CA THR A 28 6.02 13.49 9.49
C THR A 28 5.29 12.34 8.81
N ALA A 29 6.05 11.33 8.36
CA ALA A 29 5.50 10.11 7.78
C ALA A 29 6.35 8.90 8.18
N TYR A 30 5.77 7.71 8.11
CA TYR A 30 6.52 6.48 8.33
C TYR A 30 7.04 5.93 6.99
N ASN A 31 8.20 5.26 7.01
CA ASN A 31 8.64 4.52 5.85
C ASN A 31 7.62 3.44 5.47
N GLY A 32 7.35 3.29 4.18
CA GLY A 32 6.35 2.37 3.66
C GLY A 32 4.92 2.89 3.65
N THR A 33 4.64 4.13 4.06
CA THR A 33 3.28 4.69 4.08
C THR A 33 3.03 5.69 2.97
N THR A 34 1.80 6.16 2.87
CA THR A 34 1.45 7.31 2.02
C THR A 34 1.42 8.58 2.86
N PHE A 35 1.97 9.67 2.34
CA PHE A 35 1.75 11.01 2.88
C PHE A 35 0.83 11.78 1.94
N ILE A 36 -0.28 12.30 2.46
CA ILE A 36 -1.27 13.06 1.67
C ILE A 36 -1.01 14.55 1.86
N TYR A 37 -0.41 15.18 0.86
CA TYR A 37 -0.15 16.62 0.89
C TYR A 37 -1.39 17.39 0.45
N HIS A 38 -1.80 18.37 1.24
CA HIS A 38 -2.96 19.24 0.99
C HIS A 38 -2.51 20.65 0.61
N THR A 39 -3.26 21.31 -0.28
CA THR A 39 -3.00 22.69 -0.70
C THR A 39 -4.27 23.31 -1.30
N ASP A 40 -4.31 24.64 -1.37
CA ASP A 40 -5.40 25.44 -1.97
C ASP A 40 -5.31 25.53 -3.51
N LYS A 41 -4.18 25.11 -4.09
CA LYS A 41 -3.98 25.11 -5.55
C LYS A 41 -2.97 24.05 -6.00
N PRO A 42 -3.08 23.50 -7.22
CA PRO A 42 -2.05 22.61 -7.75
C PRO A 42 -0.67 23.29 -7.79
N LEU A 43 0.36 22.58 -7.34
CA LEU A 43 1.74 23.09 -7.32
C LEU A 43 2.64 22.28 -8.26
N SER A 44 3.71 22.91 -8.75
CA SER A 44 4.78 22.21 -9.48
C SER A 44 5.84 21.68 -8.51
N LEU A 45 5.48 20.63 -7.77
CA LEU A 45 6.38 19.98 -6.82
C LEU A 45 6.91 18.65 -7.36
N SER A 46 8.09 18.26 -6.90
CA SER A 46 8.68 16.96 -7.19
C SER A 46 9.14 16.25 -5.92
N TYR A 47 9.07 14.92 -5.93
CA TYR A 47 9.56 14.02 -4.90
C TYR A 47 10.43 12.93 -5.55
N ASN A 48 11.64 12.72 -5.04
CA ASN A 48 12.62 11.79 -5.64
C ASN A 48 12.79 11.99 -7.17
N LYS A 49 12.84 13.25 -7.63
CA LYS A 49 12.93 13.68 -9.04
C LYS A 49 11.71 13.36 -9.92
N LYS A 50 10.60 12.87 -9.35
CA LYS A 50 9.33 12.68 -10.06
C LYS A 50 8.39 13.82 -9.73
N MET A 51 7.72 14.38 -10.73
CA MET A 51 6.70 15.39 -10.51
C MET A 51 5.53 14.79 -9.73
N LEU A 52 4.98 15.56 -8.79
CA LEU A 52 3.77 15.20 -8.09
C LEU A 52 2.55 15.52 -8.95
N HIS A 53 1.55 14.67 -8.82
CA HIS A 53 0.26 14.79 -9.48
C HIS A 53 -0.77 15.28 -8.48
N PHE A 54 -1.28 16.49 -8.71
CA PHE A 54 -2.30 17.11 -7.86
C PHE A 54 -3.68 16.84 -8.44
N MET A 55 -4.62 16.48 -7.57
CA MET A 55 -6.03 16.27 -7.89
C MET A 55 -6.92 16.99 -6.88
N SER A 56 -8.13 17.37 -7.28
CA SER A 56 -9.09 18.00 -6.34
C SER A 56 -9.44 17.05 -5.20
N HIS A 57 -9.60 17.57 -3.98
CA HIS A 57 -10.08 16.82 -2.83
C HIS A 57 -11.45 16.18 -3.16
N PRO A 58 -11.74 14.94 -2.75
CA PRO A 58 -12.98 14.27 -3.12
C PRO A 58 -14.25 14.93 -2.55
N THR A 59 -14.14 15.60 -1.40
CA THR A 59 -15.29 16.16 -0.67
C THR A 59 -15.19 17.64 -0.33
N GLN A 60 -14.00 18.25 -0.42
CA GLN A 60 -13.77 19.64 -0.03
C GLN A 60 -13.53 20.48 -1.27
N LYS A 61 -14.30 21.56 -1.43
CA LYS A 61 -14.16 22.48 -2.56
C LYS A 61 -12.87 23.28 -2.43
N ASP A 62 -12.23 23.55 -3.56
CA ASP A 62 -11.02 24.40 -3.65
C ASP A 62 -9.81 23.88 -2.85
N VAL A 63 -9.83 22.61 -2.45
CA VAL A 63 -8.70 21.89 -1.86
C VAL A 63 -8.17 20.90 -2.87
N PHE A 64 -6.85 20.77 -2.96
CA PHE A 64 -6.14 19.82 -3.80
C PHE A 64 -5.24 18.94 -2.95
N ILE A 65 -5.07 17.71 -3.41
CA ILE A 65 -4.25 16.70 -2.77
C ILE A 65 -3.23 16.11 -3.75
N ALA A 66 -2.08 15.71 -3.22
CA ALA A 66 -1.11 14.88 -3.93
C ALA A 66 -0.68 13.72 -3.03
N PHE A 67 -0.57 12.52 -3.59
CA PHE A 67 -0.04 11.37 -2.87
C PHE A 67 1.48 11.30 -3.02
N ILE A 68 2.17 11.27 -1.89
CA ILE A 68 3.62 11.12 -1.81
C ILE A 68 3.91 9.74 -1.21
N PRO A 69 4.45 8.80 -2.00
CA PRO A 69 4.79 7.48 -1.50
C PRO A 69 6.09 7.53 -0.70
N ILE A 70 6.01 7.25 0.59
CA ILE A 70 7.20 7.05 1.41
C ILE A 70 7.58 5.58 1.27
N GLY A 71 8.65 5.29 0.53
CA GLY A 71 9.06 3.93 0.24
C GLY A 71 9.55 3.19 1.48
N TYR A 72 9.54 1.86 1.45
CA TYR A 72 10.05 1.00 2.53
C TYR A 72 11.48 1.38 2.97
N TYR A 73 12.36 1.72 2.01
CA TYR A 73 13.76 2.06 2.29
C TYR A 73 13.99 3.56 2.56
N ASP A 74 12.94 4.39 2.50
CA ASP A 74 13.08 5.81 2.79
C ASP A 74 13.34 6.05 4.27
N LYS A 75 14.20 7.02 4.55
CA LYS A 75 14.72 7.34 5.87
C LYS A 75 15.10 8.81 5.95
N ASN A 76 15.35 9.28 7.17
CA ASN A 76 15.80 10.65 7.47
C ASN A 76 14.78 11.68 6.97
N VAL A 77 15.25 12.79 6.41
CA VAL A 77 14.39 13.82 5.83
C VAL A 77 14.28 13.62 4.31
N LYS A 78 13.07 13.73 3.79
CA LYS A 78 12.81 13.82 2.35
C LYS A 78 12.28 15.20 2.01
N THR A 79 12.62 15.69 0.82
CA THR A 79 12.25 17.03 0.39
C THR A 79 11.28 16.98 -0.77
N LEU A 80 10.21 17.76 -0.67
CA LEU A 80 9.45 18.21 -1.82
C LEU A 80 10.16 19.42 -2.41
N LYS A 81 10.37 19.42 -3.72
CA LYS A 81 11.11 20.49 -4.40
C LYS A 81 10.26 21.19 -5.45
N ASN A 82 10.33 22.52 -5.48
CA ASN A 82 9.88 23.34 -6.59
C ASN A 82 11.11 23.77 -7.40
N GLY A 83 11.38 23.06 -8.50
CA GLY A 83 12.65 23.18 -9.21
C GLY A 83 13.83 22.79 -8.32
N SER A 84 14.77 23.72 -8.11
CA SER A 84 15.92 23.53 -7.22
C SER A 84 15.64 23.84 -5.75
N LYS A 85 14.53 24.54 -5.44
CA LYS A 85 14.22 25.00 -4.09
C LYS A 85 13.45 23.95 -3.30
N THR A 86 13.82 23.76 -2.04
CA THR A 86 13.02 22.97 -1.08
C THR A 86 11.73 23.73 -0.77
N ALA A 87 10.59 23.06 -0.97
CA ALA A 87 9.27 23.57 -0.66
C ALA A 87 8.73 23.02 0.67
N LEU A 88 9.02 21.74 0.95
CA LEU A 88 8.63 21.08 2.19
C LEU A 88 9.69 20.04 2.56
N GLU A 89 9.95 19.89 3.85
CA GLU A 89 10.70 18.77 4.42
C GLU A 89 9.73 17.81 5.11
N ILE A 90 9.89 16.52 4.83
CA ILE A 90 9.10 15.44 5.43
C ILE A 90 10.06 14.59 6.25
N THR A 91 9.83 14.54 7.56
CA THR A 91 10.60 13.68 8.47
C THR A 91 10.10 12.25 8.37
N ILE A 92 10.99 11.31 8.05
CA ILE A 92 10.65 9.90 7.87
C ILE A 92 11.00 9.09 9.11
N LEU A 93 9.97 8.71 9.86
CA LEU A 93 10.08 7.78 10.97
C LEU A 93 10.15 6.33 10.46
N GLN A 94 10.82 5.47 11.22
CA GLN A 94 10.96 4.06 10.85
C GLN A 94 9.91 3.20 11.56
N LYS A 95 9.04 2.54 10.80
CA LYS A 95 8.14 1.49 11.29
C LYS A 95 8.96 0.24 11.66
N THR A 96 8.53 -0.44 12.73
CA THR A 96 9.05 -1.76 13.08
C THR A 96 8.31 -2.82 12.27
N TYR A 97 9.00 -3.41 11.30
CA TYR A 97 8.46 -4.48 10.48
C TYR A 97 8.82 -5.88 11.03
N LYS A 98 7.88 -6.82 10.89
CA LYS A 98 8.14 -8.24 11.17
C LYS A 98 9.30 -8.73 10.31
N LYS A 99 10.13 -9.63 10.86
CA LYS A 99 11.29 -10.20 10.16
C LYS A 99 11.16 -11.71 10.10
N GLU A 100 11.35 -12.26 8.91
CA GLU A 100 11.53 -13.69 8.67
C GLU A 100 13.04 -13.95 8.49
N GLN A 101 13.63 -14.69 9.43
CA GLN A 101 15.01 -15.12 9.35
C GLN A 101 15.08 -16.44 8.62
N ILE A 102 15.77 -16.45 7.48
CA ILE A 102 15.88 -17.62 6.61
C ILE A 102 17.37 -17.97 6.47
N VAL A 103 17.74 -19.15 6.95
CA VAL A 103 19.08 -19.71 6.78
C VAL A 103 19.03 -20.68 5.60
N VAL A 104 19.69 -20.33 4.50
CA VAL A 104 19.76 -21.16 3.29
C VAL A 104 21.14 -21.06 2.64
N SER A 105 21.50 -22.09 1.88
CA SER A 105 22.69 -22.13 1.04
C SER A 105 22.55 -21.17 -0.16
N GLN A 106 23.68 -20.57 -0.58
CA GLN A 106 23.71 -19.45 -1.53
C GLN A 106 23.22 -19.82 -2.94
N ASP A 107 23.43 -21.07 -3.35
CA ASP A 107 22.97 -21.69 -4.59
C ASP A 107 21.43 -21.68 -4.71
N LYS A 108 20.71 -21.76 -3.58
CA LYS A 108 19.23 -21.74 -3.55
C LYS A 108 18.60 -20.38 -3.77
N ILE A 109 19.39 -19.32 -3.97
CA ILE A 109 18.92 -17.94 -4.16
C ILE A 109 18.99 -17.53 -5.64
N THR A 110 19.53 -18.38 -6.52
CA THR A 110 19.74 -18.06 -7.94
C THR A 110 18.73 -18.73 -8.85
N TYR A 111 18.37 -18.06 -9.95
CA TYR A 111 17.51 -18.62 -10.99
C TYR A 111 18.35 -19.07 -12.18
N PRO A 112 17.91 -20.10 -12.93
CA PRO A 112 18.46 -20.38 -14.25
C PRO A 112 18.41 -19.13 -15.15
N ASP A 113 19.39 -18.95 -16.03
CA ASP A 113 19.55 -17.73 -16.84
C ASP A 113 18.31 -17.35 -17.66
N ASN A 114 17.63 -18.34 -18.25
CA ASN A 114 16.39 -18.11 -19.01
C ASN A 114 15.28 -17.54 -18.11
N ILE A 115 15.15 -18.07 -16.89
CA ILE A 115 14.20 -17.59 -15.89
C ILE A 115 14.60 -16.19 -15.39
N ALA A 116 15.88 -15.96 -15.10
CA ALA A 116 16.37 -14.64 -14.69
C ALA A 116 16.07 -13.57 -15.75
N LYS A 117 16.31 -13.88 -17.04
CA LYS A 117 15.97 -12.99 -18.17
C LYS A 117 14.47 -12.74 -18.29
N ARG A 118 13.63 -13.77 -18.10
CA ARG A 118 12.16 -13.62 -18.08
C ARG A 118 11.72 -12.69 -16.95
N ILE A 119 12.19 -12.92 -15.72
CA ILE A 119 11.86 -12.10 -14.54
C ILE A 119 12.25 -10.65 -14.80
N GLU A 120 13.45 -10.41 -15.31
CA GLU A 120 13.95 -9.07 -15.58
C GLU A 120 13.12 -8.35 -16.66
N LYS A 121 12.75 -9.06 -17.74
CA LYS A 121 11.84 -8.52 -18.76
C LYS A 121 10.48 -8.17 -18.16
N GLU A 122 9.85 -9.10 -17.45
CA GLU A 122 8.55 -8.90 -16.81
C GLU A 122 8.58 -7.76 -15.79
N ARG A 123 9.70 -7.57 -15.07
CA ARG A 123 9.91 -6.45 -14.14
C ARG A 123 9.94 -5.12 -14.90
N ASN A 124 10.71 -5.04 -15.98
CA ASN A 124 10.82 -3.84 -16.79
C ASN A 124 9.50 -3.48 -17.47
N ASP A 125 8.75 -4.46 -17.96
CA ASP A 125 7.43 -4.23 -18.54
C ASP A 125 6.43 -3.72 -17.51
N MET A 126 6.41 -4.27 -16.29
CA MET A 126 5.59 -3.77 -15.19
C MET A 126 5.98 -2.34 -14.78
N LEU A 127 7.27 -2.01 -14.78
CA LEU A 127 7.72 -0.64 -14.51
C LEU A 127 7.27 0.36 -15.57
N LYS A 128 7.07 -0.07 -16.83
CA LYS A 128 6.47 0.79 -17.86
C LYS A 128 5.01 1.08 -17.53
N VAL A 129 4.24 0.08 -17.10
CA VAL A 129 2.85 0.25 -16.65
C VAL A 129 2.79 1.31 -15.54
N TYR A 130 3.58 1.18 -14.47
CA TYR A 130 3.56 2.14 -13.36
C TYR A 130 4.13 3.53 -13.68
N ARG A 131 4.79 3.70 -14.83
CA ARG A 131 5.28 5.00 -15.32
C ARG A 131 4.25 5.72 -16.18
N THR A 132 3.25 5.01 -16.70
CA THR A 132 2.12 5.63 -17.37
C THR A 132 1.33 6.42 -16.34
N ILE A 133 0.99 7.66 -16.66
CA ILE A 133 0.13 8.49 -15.81
C ILE A 133 -1.13 8.82 -16.60
N THR A 134 -2.23 8.19 -16.21
CA THR A 134 -3.56 8.59 -16.68
C THR A 134 -3.96 9.86 -15.95
N LYS A 135 -4.11 10.95 -16.71
CA LYS A 135 -4.59 12.24 -16.16
C LYS A 135 -6.05 12.11 -15.75
N GLY A 136 -6.36 12.67 -14.59
CA GLY A 136 -7.69 12.62 -13.98
C GLY A 136 -7.83 11.42 -13.04
N ARG A 137 -8.34 11.71 -11.84
CA ARG A 137 -8.75 10.71 -10.86
C ARG A 137 -9.94 9.91 -11.41
N LEU A 138 -9.86 8.57 -11.38
CA LEU A 138 -10.92 7.66 -11.88
C LEU A 138 -11.89 7.18 -10.79
N TRP A 139 -11.64 7.53 -9.54
CA TRP A 139 -12.43 7.11 -8.37
C TRP A 139 -13.05 8.30 -7.64
N ASN A 140 -14.16 8.04 -6.98
CA ASN A 140 -14.90 9.03 -6.18
C ASN A 140 -15.55 8.41 -4.92
N LYS A 141 -15.07 7.25 -4.48
CA LYS A 141 -15.55 6.52 -3.30
C LYS A 141 -14.37 6.08 -2.43
N PRO A 142 -14.59 5.79 -1.14
CA PRO A 142 -13.59 5.14 -0.29
C PRO A 142 -13.09 3.82 -0.90
N PHE A 143 -11.80 3.52 -0.81
CA PHE A 143 -11.24 2.23 -1.20
C PHE A 143 -11.71 1.11 -0.27
N ILE A 144 -11.85 -0.11 -0.79
CA ILE A 144 -12.15 -1.31 0.01
C ILE A 144 -11.01 -2.31 -0.03
N LYS A 145 -10.93 -3.12 1.01
CA LYS A 145 -10.15 -4.36 0.94
C LYS A 145 -10.73 -5.24 -0.17
N PRO A 146 -9.88 -5.88 -0.99
CA PRO A 146 -10.35 -6.73 -2.10
C PRO A 146 -10.96 -8.04 -1.62
N LEU A 147 -10.70 -8.40 -0.37
CA LEU A 147 -11.22 -9.57 0.32
C LEU A 147 -11.49 -9.22 1.79
N ASP A 148 -12.59 -9.71 2.33
CA ASP A 148 -12.88 -9.67 3.76
C ASP A 148 -12.36 -10.96 4.40
N SER A 149 -11.08 -10.94 4.76
CA SER A 149 -10.36 -12.10 5.29
C SER A 149 -9.19 -11.69 6.16
N VAL A 150 -8.61 -12.65 6.87
CA VAL A 150 -7.45 -12.48 7.74
C VAL A 150 -6.22 -12.15 6.90
N ILE A 151 -5.47 -11.13 7.33
CA ILE A 151 -4.14 -10.84 6.79
C ILE A 151 -3.15 -11.87 7.35
N THR A 152 -2.54 -12.65 6.45
CA THR A 152 -1.56 -13.69 6.80
C THR A 152 -0.13 -13.16 6.79
N SER A 153 0.17 -12.21 5.90
CA SER A 153 1.46 -11.52 5.84
C SER A 153 1.25 -10.03 5.56
N PRO A 154 1.55 -9.15 6.51
CA PRO A 154 1.41 -7.71 6.30
C PRO A 154 2.50 -7.18 5.35
N TYR A 155 2.28 -5.95 4.88
CA TYR A 155 3.31 -5.18 4.18
C TYR A 155 4.57 -5.02 5.02
N GLY A 156 5.70 -4.99 4.32
CA GLY A 156 7.00 -4.69 4.90
C GLY A 156 7.64 -5.86 5.65
N THR A 157 6.98 -7.02 5.77
CA THR A 157 7.61 -8.24 6.31
C THR A 157 8.95 -8.48 5.62
N ALA A 158 10.03 -8.36 6.41
CA ALA A 158 11.39 -8.34 5.93
C ALA A 158 11.93 -9.76 5.82
N ARG A 159 12.48 -10.11 4.66
CA ARG A 159 13.19 -11.38 4.46
C ARG A 159 14.69 -11.18 4.64
N VAL A 160 15.20 -11.73 5.73
CA VAL A 160 16.61 -11.64 6.11
C VAL A 160 17.25 -12.99 5.86
N PHE A 161 18.20 -13.03 4.91
CA PHE A 161 18.94 -14.24 4.56
C PHE A 161 20.35 -14.13 5.13
N ASN A 162 20.73 -15.08 5.99
CA ASN A 162 22.06 -15.12 6.61
C ASN A 162 22.46 -13.76 7.22
N GLY A 163 21.53 -13.13 7.97
CA GLY A 163 21.74 -11.83 8.63
C GLY A 163 21.60 -10.60 7.72
N THR A 164 21.43 -10.76 6.41
CA THR A 164 21.29 -9.64 5.46
C THR A 164 19.86 -9.49 4.95
N LEU A 165 19.30 -8.28 5.04
CA LEU A 165 18.01 -7.97 4.41
C LEU A 165 18.13 -8.11 2.88
N LYS A 166 17.38 -9.04 2.29
CA LYS A 166 17.39 -9.27 0.84
C LYS A 166 16.17 -8.72 0.14
N SER A 167 15.03 -8.73 0.82
CA SER A 167 13.75 -8.35 0.25
C SER A 167 12.78 -7.99 1.38
N TYR A 168 11.71 -7.27 1.05
CA TYR A 168 10.57 -7.07 1.92
C TYR A 168 9.30 -7.43 1.16
N HIS A 169 8.23 -7.66 1.90
CA HIS A 169 6.92 -7.92 1.33
C HIS A 169 6.28 -6.61 0.84
N GLY A 170 6.21 -6.43 -0.49
CA GLY A 170 5.74 -5.19 -1.13
C GLY A 170 4.22 -4.98 -1.16
N GLY A 171 3.45 -5.85 -0.51
CA GLY A 171 1.99 -5.79 -0.47
C GLY A 171 1.48 -6.48 0.79
N THR A 172 0.22 -6.87 0.81
CA THR A 172 -0.44 -7.55 1.94
C THR A 172 -1.07 -8.83 1.44
N ASP A 173 -0.80 -9.93 2.13
CA ASP A 173 -1.37 -11.23 1.80
C ASP A 173 -2.60 -11.49 2.68
N PHE A 174 -3.69 -11.85 2.02
CA PHE A 174 -4.94 -12.27 2.64
C PHE A 174 -5.09 -13.78 2.53
N ARG A 175 -5.56 -14.41 3.60
CA ARG A 175 -5.96 -15.82 3.56
C ARG A 175 -7.06 -16.02 2.52
N ALA A 176 -6.83 -16.88 1.55
CA ALA A 176 -7.83 -17.28 0.57
C ALA A 176 -7.59 -18.72 0.14
N THR A 177 -8.66 -19.45 -0.17
CA THR A 177 -8.56 -20.71 -0.90
C THR A 177 -8.54 -20.43 -2.40
N ILE A 178 -8.18 -21.42 -3.22
CA ILE A 178 -8.34 -21.29 -4.67
C ILE A 178 -9.83 -21.08 -4.97
N GLY A 179 -10.15 -20.17 -5.90
CA GLY A 179 -11.53 -19.91 -6.31
C GLY A 179 -12.26 -18.82 -5.53
N THR A 180 -11.68 -18.23 -4.48
CA THR A 180 -12.33 -17.13 -3.74
C THR A 180 -12.47 -15.90 -4.62
N SER A 181 -13.66 -15.31 -4.70
CA SER A 181 -13.90 -14.10 -5.51
C SER A 181 -13.10 -12.91 -4.99
N VAL A 182 -12.31 -12.29 -5.88
CA VAL A 182 -11.49 -11.10 -5.60
C VAL A 182 -12.19 -9.87 -6.16
N LYS A 183 -12.37 -8.84 -5.34
CA LYS A 183 -13.04 -7.59 -5.72
C LYS A 183 -12.03 -6.50 -6.07
N ALA A 184 -12.40 -5.63 -7.00
CA ALA A 184 -11.67 -4.39 -7.23
C ALA A 184 -11.79 -3.44 -6.04
N SER A 185 -10.64 -2.94 -5.57
CA SER A 185 -10.56 -2.04 -4.43
C SER A 185 -11.24 -0.69 -4.68
N ASN A 186 -11.25 -0.21 -5.93
CA ASN A 186 -11.99 0.98 -6.34
C ASN A 186 -12.26 1.00 -7.86
N ASP A 187 -12.98 2.02 -8.31
CA ASP A 187 -13.18 2.32 -9.73
C ASP A 187 -11.83 2.57 -10.44
N GLY A 188 -11.72 2.14 -11.69
CA GLY A 188 -10.49 2.32 -12.46
C GLY A 188 -10.55 1.68 -13.84
N LYS A 189 -9.38 1.53 -14.47
CA LYS A 189 -9.21 0.85 -15.74
C LYS A 189 -8.17 -0.26 -15.60
N VAL A 190 -8.44 -1.44 -16.14
CA VAL A 190 -7.48 -2.55 -16.10
C VAL A 190 -6.28 -2.21 -16.96
N ALA A 191 -5.12 -2.02 -16.33
CA ALA A 191 -3.88 -1.65 -17.00
C ALA A 191 -3.09 -2.87 -17.48
N LEU A 192 -3.22 -4.00 -16.78
CA LEU A 192 -2.52 -5.25 -17.12
C LEU A 192 -3.33 -6.46 -16.64
N VAL A 193 -3.41 -7.47 -17.51
CA VAL A 193 -3.86 -8.84 -17.19
C VAL A 193 -2.84 -9.78 -17.80
N GLN A 194 -2.06 -10.48 -16.97
CA GLN A 194 -0.96 -11.30 -17.48
C GLN A 194 -0.56 -12.40 -16.49
N GLU A 195 -0.15 -13.55 -17.00
CA GLU A 195 0.58 -14.54 -16.21
C GLU A 195 2.08 -14.26 -16.20
N ARG A 196 2.65 -14.10 -15.00
CA ARG A 196 4.04 -13.70 -14.74
C ARG A 196 4.73 -14.76 -13.90
N TYR A 197 6.06 -14.85 -14.00
CA TYR A 197 6.83 -15.88 -13.32
C TYR A 197 6.71 -15.80 -11.79
N LEU A 198 6.92 -14.62 -11.20
CA LEU A 198 6.92 -14.45 -9.75
C LEU A 198 5.51 -14.24 -9.18
N SER A 199 4.72 -13.39 -9.82
CA SER A 199 3.39 -12.97 -9.33
C SER A 199 2.27 -13.85 -9.84
N GLY A 200 2.56 -14.84 -10.70
CA GLY A 200 1.52 -15.67 -11.30
C GLY A 200 0.58 -14.84 -12.16
N LYS A 201 -0.68 -15.29 -12.24
CA LYS A 201 -1.76 -14.54 -12.86
C LYS A 201 -1.99 -13.24 -12.07
N THR A 202 -1.78 -12.14 -12.77
CA THR A 202 -1.68 -10.78 -12.22
C THR A 202 -2.69 -9.88 -12.88
N ILE A 203 -3.43 -9.12 -12.07
CA ILE A 203 -4.22 -7.96 -12.51
C ILE A 203 -3.62 -6.69 -11.92
N VAL A 204 -3.58 -5.63 -12.72
CA VAL A 204 -3.29 -4.26 -12.27
C VAL A 204 -4.42 -3.35 -12.71
N ILE A 205 -4.96 -2.57 -11.76
CA ILE A 205 -5.97 -1.55 -12.04
C ILE A 205 -5.34 -0.17 -11.84
N ASP A 206 -5.41 0.66 -12.88
CA ASP A 206 -5.10 2.09 -12.85
C ASP A 206 -6.29 2.87 -12.30
N HIS A 207 -6.05 3.67 -11.27
CA HIS A 207 -7.05 4.52 -10.62
C HIS A 207 -6.88 6.00 -11.02
N GLY A 208 -5.95 6.31 -11.92
CA GLY A 208 -5.59 7.66 -12.33
C GLY A 208 -4.50 8.29 -11.45
N GLU A 209 -3.85 9.33 -11.97
CA GLU A 209 -2.83 10.14 -11.28
C GLU A 209 -1.67 9.31 -10.66
N GLY A 210 -1.32 8.21 -11.34
CA GLY A 210 -0.20 7.35 -10.92
C GLY A 210 -0.51 6.41 -9.75
N LEU A 211 -1.78 6.28 -9.36
CA LEU A 211 -2.26 5.33 -8.36
C LEU A 211 -2.71 4.03 -9.02
N TYR A 212 -2.18 2.90 -8.53
CA TYR A 212 -2.56 1.57 -8.99
C TYR A 212 -2.85 0.63 -7.82
N SER A 213 -3.77 -0.31 -8.03
CA SER A 213 -3.90 -1.51 -7.20
C SER A 213 -3.45 -2.74 -7.97
N VAL A 214 -2.85 -3.69 -7.25
CA VAL A 214 -2.33 -4.94 -7.84
C VAL A 214 -2.86 -6.16 -7.11
N TYR A 215 -3.09 -7.22 -7.87
CA TYR A 215 -3.70 -8.48 -7.42
C TYR A 215 -2.89 -9.63 -8.02
N PHE A 216 -2.17 -10.40 -7.21
CA PHE A 216 -1.31 -11.49 -7.67
C PHE A 216 -1.84 -12.86 -7.25
N HIS A 217 -1.18 -13.90 -7.77
CA HIS A 217 -1.39 -15.30 -7.43
C HIS A 217 -2.82 -15.77 -7.73
N LEU A 218 -3.45 -15.18 -8.75
CA LEU A 218 -4.84 -15.47 -9.12
C LEU A 218 -4.94 -16.85 -9.79
N ASN A 219 -6.14 -17.43 -9.82
CA ASN A 219 -6.42 -18.64 -10.60
C ASN A 219 -7.12 -18.31 -11.91
N ASP A 220 -8.09 -17.39 -11.90
CA ASP A 220 -8.90 -17.03 -13.07
C ASP A 220 -9.05 -15.52 -13.19
N PHE A 221 -9.08 -15.02 -14.43
CA PHE A 221 -9.36 -13.63 -14.74
C PHE A 221 -10.84 -13.48 -15.11
N GLU A 222 -11.52 -12.50 -14.54
CA GLU A 222 -12.92 -12.16 -14.87
C GLU A 222 -12.99 -10.86 -15.70
N VAL A 223 -11.84 -10.31 -16.06
CA VAL A 223 -11.67 -9.04 -16.78
C VAL A 223 -10.50 -9.14 -17.77
N LYS A 224 -10.49 -8.25 -18.75
CA LYS A 224 -9.39 -8.10 -19.71
C LYS A 224 -8.74 -6.73 -19.59
N GLN A 225 -7.52 -6.62 -20.11
CA GLN A 225 -6.83 -5.35 -20.19
C GLN A 225 -7.67 -4.32 -20.97
N GLY A 226 -7.78 -3.11 -20.43
CA GLY A 226 -8.56 -2.02 -20.99
C GLY A 226 -9.98 -1.88 -20.43
N ASP A 227 -10.50 -2.88 -19.72
CA ASP A 227 -11.85 -2.81 -19.13
C ASP A 227 -11.95 -1.68 -18.10
N THR A 228 -13.09 -1.00 -18.07
CA THR A 228 -13.46 -0.09 -16.98
C THR A 228 -14.08 -0.88 -15.85
N ILE A 229 -13.58 -0.68 -14.64
CA ILE A 229 -13.95 -1.44 -13.45
C ILE A 229 -14.66 -0.54 -12.46
N LYS A 230 -15.66 -1.11 -11.77
CA LYS A 230 -16.31 -0.48 -10.63
C LYS A 230 -15.81 -1.06 -9.31
N ARG A 231 -15.72 -0.22 -8.28
CA ARG A 231 -15.43 -0.62 -6.90
C ARG A 231 -16.34 -1.79 -6.50
N GLY A 232 -15.74 -2.86 -5.99
CA GLY A 232 -16.47 -4.04 -5.54
C GLY A 232 -16.82 -5.05 -6.64
N GLN A 233 -16.61 -4.72 -7.92
CA GLN A 233 -16.76 -5.67 -9.02
C GLN A 233 -15.79 -6.83 -8.83
N ILE A 234 -16.27 -8.05 -9.10
CA ILE A 234 -15.42 -9.25 -9.11
C ILE A 234 -14.53 -9.18 -10.35
N ILE A 235 -13.22 -9.25 -10.15
CA ILE A 235 -12.22 -9.14 -11.23
C ILE A 235 -11.44 -10.41 -11.46
N ALA A 236 -11.44 -11.33 -10.50
CA ALA A 236 -10.69 -12.57 -10.54
C ALA A 236 -11.16 -13.56 -9.49
N LYS A 237 -10.60 -14.77 -9.57
CA LYS A 237 -10.58 -15.76 -8.49
C LYS A 237 -9.17 -15.87 -7.91
N SER A 238 -9.04 -15.93 -6.58
CA SER A 238 -7.75 -16.18 -5.92
C SER A 238 -7.23 -17.57 -6.27
N GLY A 239 -5.92 -17.75 -6.16
CA GLY A 239 -5.27 -19.01 -6.49
C GLY A 239 -3.94 -19.15 -5.77
N ASP A 240 -3.04 -19.88 -6.42
CA ASP A 240 -1.68 -20.17 -5.98
C ASP A 240 -0.69 -20.15 -7.15
N THR A 241 -0.99 -19.37 -8.20
CA THR A 241 -0.09 -19.27 -9.37
C THR A 241 1.14 -18.41 -9.07
N GLY A 242 2.23 -18.67 -9.78
CA GLY A 242 3.51 -17.98 -9.59
C GLY A 242 4.35 -18.60 -8.48
N ARG A 243 5.18 -17.79 -7.82
CA ARG A 243 6.13 -18.28 -6.80
C ARG A 243 5.55 -18.15 -5.39
N VAL A 244 4.70 -19.09 -4.99
CA VAL A 244 4.03 -19.12 -3.68
C VAL A 244 4.15 -20.49 -3.00
N SER A 245 3.94 -20.51 -1.68
CA SER A 245 3.92 -21.76 -0.87
C SER A 245 2.51 -22.34 -0.68
N GLY A 246 1.47 -21.61 -1.07
CA GLY A 246 0.08 -22.04 -0.97
C GLY A 246 -0.88 -20.91 -1.33
N ALA A 247 -2.16 -21.25 -1.45
CA ALA A 247 -3.19 -20.32 -1.88
C ALA A 247 -3.36 -19.12 -0.92
N HIS A 248 -3.36 -17.92 -1.51
CA HIS A 248 -3.64 -16.65 -0.86
C HIS A 248 -3.89 -15.57 -1.93
N LEU A 249 -4.39 -14.40 -1.51
CA LEU A 249 -4.42 -13.21 -2.35
C LEU A 249 -3.34 -12.25 -1.89
N HIS A 250 -2.40 -11.93 -2.78
CA HIS A 250 -1.51 -10.79 -2.57
C HIS A 250 -2.13 -9.53 -3.17
N PHE A 251 -2.25 -8.49 -2.35
CA PHE A 251 -2.81 -7.20 -2.71
C PHE A 251 -1.82 -6.06 -2.41
N GLY A 252 -1.63 -5.14 -3.35
CA GLY A 252 -0.73 -4.01 -3.16
C GLY A 252 -1.27 -2.71 -3.71
N ILE A 253 -0.74 -1.60 -3.21
CA ILE A 253 -0.94 -0.25 -3.74
C ILE A 253 0.40 0.28 -4.23
N ILE A 254 0.38 0.83 -5.44
CA ILE A 254 1.52 1.50 -6.07
C ILE A 254 1.15 2.95 -6.29
N ILE A 255 2.01 3.87 -5.88
CA ILE A 255 1.87 5.29 -6.16
C ILE A 255 3.15 5.75 -6.84
N ASN A 256 3.04 6.33 -8.04
CA ASN A 256 4.18 6.83 -8.82
C ASN A 256 5.32 5.79 -8.96
N GLY A 257 4.97 4.51 -9.07
CA GLY A 257 5.91 3.38 -9.19
C GLY A 257 6.58 2.93 -7.89
N THR A 258 6.11 3.38 -6.73
CA THR A 258 6.59 2.96 -5.41
C THR A 258 5.49 2.18 -4.69
N ASN A 259 5.82 0.98 -4.17
CA ASN A 259 4.92 0.24 -3.29
C ASN A 259 4.76 0.97 -1.95
N VAL A 260 3.54 1.00 -1.45
CA VAL A 260 3.19 1.48 -0.10
C VAL A 260 2.34 0.42 0.59
N ASP A 261 2.26 0.50 1.91
CA ASP A 261 1.36 -0.31 2.73
C ASP A 261 -0.08 -0.05 2.30
N ALA A 262 -0.71 -1.07 1.71
CA ALA A 262 -2.04 -0.98 1.15
C ALA A 262 -3.11 -0.78 2.24
N MET A 263 -2.90 -1.30 3.45
CA MET A 263 -3.88 -1.15 4.54
C MET A 263 -3.83 0.26 5.11
N ASP A 264 -2.62 0.76 5.32
CA ASP A 264 -2.35 2.15 5.73
C ASP A 264 -2.88 3.14 4.67
N PHE A 265 -2.66 2.88 3.38
CA PHE A 265 -3.22 3.70 2.30
C PHE A 265 -4.75 3.73 2.34
N ILE A 266 -5.42 2.58 2.45
CA ILE A 266 -6.89 2.51 2.48
C ILE A 266 -7.43 3.28 3.69
N GLU A 267 -6.82 3.13 4.86
CA GLU A 267 -7.20 3.86 6.07
C GLU A 267 -7.07 5.37 5.85
N GLN A 268 -5.90 5.85 5.43
CA GLN A 268 -5.63 7.27 5.24
C GLN A 268 -6.44 7.91 4.12
N VAL A 269 -6.59 7.24 2.96
CA VAL A 269 -7.30 7.82 1.82
C VAL A 269 -8.81 7.89 2.06
N ASN A 270 -9.34 7.00 2.90
CA ASN A 270 -10.76 6.97 3.20
C ASN A 270 -11.18 8.11 4.14
N THR A 271 -10.28 8.64 4.97
CA THR A 271 -10.57 9.82 5.81
C THR A 271 -10.88 11.07 4.99
N LEU A 272 -10.47 11.12 3.72
CA LEU A 272 -10.85 12.20 2.80
C LEU A 272 -12.36 12.24 2.53
N PHE A 273 -13.09 11.17 2.88
CA PHE A 273 -14.55 11.07 2.75
C PHE A 273 -15.28 11.20 4.08
N ASP A 274 -14.55 11.29 5.20
CA ASP A 274 -15.14 11.52 6.51
C ASP A 274 -15.44 13.02 6.62
N THR A 275 -16.70 13.38 6.41
CA THR A 275 -17.24 14.75 6.54
C THR A 275 -18.29 14.79 7.62
#